data_AF-A0A956LXA8-F1
#
_entry.id   AF-A0A956LXA8-F1
#
_cell.length_a   1.000
_cell.length_b   1.000
_cell.length_c   1.000
_cell.angle_alpha   90.00
_cell.angle_beta   90.00
_cell.angle_gamma   90.00
#
_symmetry.space_group_name_H-M   'P 1'
#
loop_
_entity.id
_entity.type
_entity.pdbx_description
1 polymer ?
#
loop_
_entity_poly.entity_id
_entity_poly.type
_entity_poly.pdbx_seq_one_letter_code
_entity_poly.pdbx_strand_id
1 'polypeptide(L)'
;MTKSLAITCAGILAVCLLGSCSTERDPRDLLAPGGIGVPVIDALLVVGQPLPDIFLTRTIAPDETFNTTRALIARAHVVVTDVAAGTDVIYGYSETTGRYIAPTSPFPTLVEPNTEYRIAITTQEGETLTASTVTPPSLAVADWLLLDDQGQSTRRTLRGFGDFESSDSVYIAPENQIVYGSGILEARLARPDVPAFQIGLHSLDLDSDFVIDPDFFDEEDFEDLDRVTSSP
;
A
#
# COMPACT_ATOMS: atom_id res chain seq x y z
N MET A 1 -15.54 7.00 73.73
CA MET A 1 -15.98 7.61 72.46
C MET A 1 -15.33 8.99 72.38
N THR A 2 -14.18 9.10 71.71
CA THR A 2 -13.98 9.75 70.37
C THR A 2 -14.09 11.28 70.44
N LYS A 3 -13.16 12.12 69.95
CA LYS A 3 -12.01 11.96 69.04
C LYS A 3 -11.09 13.21 69.12
N SER A 4 -9.87 13.01 68.64
CA SER A 4 -8.73 13.92 68.47
C SER A 4 -8.85 14.91 67.30
N LEU A 5 -8.17 16.06 67.39
CA LEU A 5 -7.64 16.94 66.32
C LEU A 5 -6.57 17.84 67.00
N ALA A 6 -5.37 18.15 66.53
CA ALA A 6 -4.69 18.06 65.25
C ALA A 6 -3.16 18.00 65.53
N ILE A 7 -2.38 17.30 64.70
CA ILE A 7 -0.92 17.45 64.68
C ILE A 7 -0.46 17.66 63.25
N THR A 8 0.19 18.80 63.07
CA THR A 8 0.89 19.34 61.91
C THR A 8 1.95 18.37 61.40
N CYS A 9 1.96 18.08 60.10
CA CYS A 9 3.04 17.37 59.41
C CYS A 9 3.42 18.15 58.15
N ALA A 10 4.61 18.73 58.14
CA ALA A 10 5.27 19.15 56.91
C ALA A 10 6.79 19.09 57.13
N GLY A 11 7.45 18.19 56.39
CA GLY A 11 8.90 18.24 56.19
C GLY A 11 9.65 16.95 56.49
N ILE A 12 9.57 15.96 55.61
CA ILE A 12 10.68 15.01 55.40
C ILE A 12 10.90 14.85 53.88
N LEU A 13 12.13 15.20 53.49
CA LEU A 13 12.78 15.12 52.20
C LEU A 13 12.93 13.64 51.77
N ALA A 14 12.31 13.24 50.68
CA ALA A 14 12.50 11.91 50.09
C ALA A 14 13.47 12.00 48.89
N VAL A 15 14.60 11.32 49.04
CA VAL A 15 15.67 11.14 48.06
C VAL A 15 15.15 10.26 46.91
N CYS A 16 14.98 10.86 45.73
CA CYS A 16 14.60 10.16 44.48
C CYS A 16 15.72 10.25 43.44
N LEU A 17 16.85 9.60 43.68
CA LEU A 17 17.90 9.43 42.68
C LEU A 17 18.37 7.97 42.70
N LEU A 18 18.61 7.43 41.50
CA LEU A 18 19.08 6.08 41.15
C LEU A 18 18.01 5.10 40.64
N GLY A 19 17.27 5.53 39.62
CA GLY A 19 16.71 4.65 38.58
C GLY A 19 17.27 5.09 37.23
N SER A 20 18.55 4.83 36.98
CA SER A 20 19.14 5.09 35.66
C SER A 20 18.51 4.13 34.66
N CYS A 21 17.62 4.63 33.82
CA CYS A 21 17.37 4.00 32.53
C CYS A 21 18.73 3.95 31.81
N SER A 22 19.26 2.77 31.57
CA SER A 22 20.36 2.60 30.63
C SER A 22 19.82 3.01 29.25
N THR A 23 20.27 4.16 28.76
CA THR A 23 20.10 4.62 27.38
C THR A 23 21.34 4.25 26.55
N GLU A 24 21.98 3.12 26.83
CA GLU A 24 23.05 2.59 26.01
C GLU A 24 22.40 1.81 24.85
N ARG A 25 22.20 2.48 23.70
CA ARG A 25 21.88 1.79 22.45
C ARG A 25 23.19 1.33 21.82
N ASP A 26 23.33 0.04 21.51
CA ASP A 26 24.47 -0.44 20.72
C ASP A 26 24.37 0.21 19.32
N PRO A 27 25.40 0.90 18.82
CA PRO A 27 25.42 1.45 17.47
C PRO A 27 25.13 0.42 16.37
N ARG A 28 25.28 -0.88 16.66
CA ARG A 28 24.94 -1.99 15.75
C ARG A 28 23.43 -2.21 15.60
N ASP A 29 22.62 -1.84 16.59
CA ASP A 29 21.14 -1.92 16.51
C ASP A 29 20.55 -0.95 15.48
N LEU A 30 21.31 0.07 15.06
CA LEU A 30 20.91 1.02 14.01
C LEU A 30 20.98 0.44 12.60
N LEU A 31 21.79 -0.61 12.38
CA LEU A 31 22.10 -1.13 11.04
C LEU A 31 21.56 -2.54 10.79
N ALA A 32 21.30 -3.30 11.86
CA ALA A 32 20.55 -4.53 11.82
C ALA A 32 19.85 -4.69 13.17
N PRO A 33 18.52 -4.50 13.28
CA PRO A 33 17.84 -4.87 14.51
C PRO A 33 18.18 -6.33 14.79
N GLY A 34 18.82 -6.61 15.93
CA GLY A 34 19.50 -7.88 16.25
C GLY A 34 18.60 -9.11 16.41
N GLY A 35 17.43 -9.13 15.78
CA GLY A 35 16.52 -10.26 15.78
C GLY A 35 16.85 -11.21 14.65
N ILE A 36 17.67 -12.22 14.91
CA ILE A 36 17.73 -13.44 14.09
C ILE A 36 16.52 -14.32 14.46
N GLY A 37 15.87 -14.95 13.47
CA GLY A 37 14.71 -15.82 13.69
C GLY A 37 13.39 -15.08 13.97
N VAL A 38 13.37 -13.75 13.81
CA VAL A 38 12.18 -12.92 14.03
C VAL A 38 11.20 -13.12 12.89
N PRO A 39 9.93 -13.46 13.16
CA PRO A 39 8.90 -13.52 12.15
C PRO A 39 8.72 -12.21 11.41
N VAL A 40 8.60 -12.31 10.08
CA VAL A 40 8.29 -11.21 9.18
C VAL A 40 7.02 -11.58 8.42
N ILE A 41 6.06 -10.66 8.47
CA ILE A 41 4.81 -10.71 7.72
C ILE A 41 4.94 -9.69 6.60
N ASP A 42 4.83 -10.14 5.35
CA ASP A 42 4.85 -9.26 4.19
C ASP A 42 3.55 -9.41 3.38
N ALA A 43 2.83 -8.29 3.26
CA ALA A 43 1.60 -8.15 2.50
C ALA A 43 1.29 -6.67 2.26
N LEU A 44 0.79 -6.33 1.07
CA LEU A 44 0.38 -4.98 0.71
C LEU A 44 -1.11 -4.94 0.38
N LEU A 45 -1.89 -4.26 1.21
CA LEU A 45 -3.31 -4.01 0.95
C LEU A 45 -3.47 -2.82 0.00
N VAL A 46 -4.15 -3.04 -1.13
CA VAL A 46 -4.46 -2.00 -2.11
C VAL A 46 -5.98 -1.85 -2.20
N VAL A 47 -6.48 -0.67 -1.89
CA VAL A 47 -7.93 -0.37 -1.92
C VAL A 47 -8.53 -0.70 -3.29
N GLY A 48 -9.66 -1.40 -3.29
CA GLY A 48 -10.36 -1.85 -4.49
C GLY A 48 -9.75 -3.06 -5.19
N GLN A 49 -8.60 -3.56 -4.72
CA GLN A 49 -8.01 -4.82 -5.20
C GLN A 49 -8.43 -5.99 -4.30
N PRO A 50 -8.39 -7.23 -4.80
CA PRO A 50 -8.49 -8.43 -3.97
C PRO A 50 -7.49 -8.42 -2.81
N LEU A 51 -7.83 -9.10 -1.72
CA LEU A 51 -6.86 -9.40 -0.65
C LEU A 51 -5.60 -10.05 -1.27
N PRO A 52 -4.40 -9.53 -0.93
CA PRO A 52 -3.15 -10.01 -1.51
C PRO A 52 -2.79 -11.37 -0.94
N ASP A 53 -1.81 -12.03 -1.54
CA ASP A 53 -1.13 -13.11 -0.84
C ASP A 53 -0.28 -12.57 0.31
N ILE A 54 -0.08 -13.41 1.32
CA ILE A 54 0.74 -13.09 2.49
C ILE A 54 1.98 -13.97 2.46
N PHE A 55 3.15 -13.38 2.65
CA PHE A 55 4.41 -14.11 2.78
C PHE A 55 4.84 -14.12 4.24
N LEU A 56 5.08 -15.32 4.78
CA LEU A 56 5.54 -15.50 6.16
C LEU A 56 6.94 -16.09 6.19
N THR A 57 7.87 -15.31 6.73
CA THR A 57 9.28 -15.67 6.82
C THR A 57 9.85 -15.37 8.20
N ARG A 58 11.09 -15.79 8.45
CA ARG A 58 11.91 -15.44 9.59
C ARG A 58 13.18 -14.76 9.09
N THR A 59 13.65 -13.76 9.83
CA THR A 59 14.95 -13.15 9.59
C THR A 59 16.07 -14.18 9.77
N ILE A 60 17.11 -14.08 8.96
CA ILE A 60 18.30 -14.94 9.03
C ILE A 60 19.53 -14.13 9.42
N ALA A 61 20.55 -14.81 9.92
CA ALA A 61 21.81 -14.16 10.25
C ALA A 61 22.50 -13.64 8.97
N PRO A 62 23.14 -12.45 8.99
CA PRO A 62 23.78 -11.88 7.80
C PRO A 62 24.94 -12.72 7.23
N ASP A 63 25.55 -13.58 8.05
CA ASP A 63 26.63 -14.49 7.70
C ASP A 63 26.15 -15.87 7.22
N GLU A 64 24.84 -16.13 7.25
CA GLU A 64 24.24 -17.35 6.72
C GLU A 64 23.75 -17.19 5.28
N THR A 65 23.93 -18.23 4.47
CA THR A 65 23.32 -18.28 3.14
C THR A 65 21.81 -18.43 3.28
N PHE A 66 21.04 -17.60 2.58
CA PHE A 66 19.59 -17.69 2.57
C PHE A 66 19.13 -19.08 2.13
N ASN A 67 18.31 -19.71 2.98
CA ASN A 67 17.74 -21.03 2.75
C ASN A 67 16.24 -20.98 3.05
N THR A 68 15.42 -21.17 2.02
CA THR A 68 13.96 -21.14 2.11
C THR A 68 13.42 -22.14 3.12
N THR A 69 13.96 -23.35 3.21
CA THR A 69 13.50 -24.35 4.20
C THR A 69 13.68 -23.89 5.65
N ARG A 70 14.64 -23.00 5.92
CA ARG A 70 14.90 -22.46 7.26
C ARG A 70 14.21 -21.12 7.53
N ALA A 71 14.03 -20.32 6.49
CA ALA A 71 13.45 -18.99 6.61
C ALA A 71 11.92 -19.00 6.55
N LEU A 72 11.28 -20.00 5.94
CA LEU A 72 9.83 -20.00 5.76
C LEU A 72 9.08 -20.46 7.01
N ILE A 73 8.02 -19.74 7.38
CA ILE A 73 7.07 -20.20 8.41
C ILE A 73 5.99 -21.01 7.70
N ALA A 74 6.14 -22.33 7.74
CA ALA A 74 5.25 -23.25 7.07
C ALA A 74 4.01 -23.58 7.90
N ARG A 75 2.87 -23.82 7.23
CA ARG A 75 1.66 -24.43 7.80
C ARG A 75 1.10 -23.73 9.05
N ALA A 76 1.38 -22.45 9.23
CA ALA A 76 0.66 -21.58 10.15
C ALA A 76 -0.82 -21.43 9.77
N HIS A 77 -1.66 -21.15 10.74
CA HIS A 77 -3.05 -20.74 10.53
C HIS A 77 -3.09 -19.22 10.41
N VAL A 78 -3.51 -18.71 9.25
CA VAL A 78 -3.51 -17.27 8.95
C VAL A 78 -4.95 -16.81 8.72
N VAL A 79 -5.36 -15.81 9.51
CA VAL A 79 -6.68 -15.20 9.44
C VAL A 79 -6.51 -13.70 9.30
N VAL A 80 -7.21 -13.10 8.32
CA VAL A 80 -7.36 -11.65 8.21
C VAL A 80 -8.82 -11.30 8.50
N THR A 81 -9.02 -10.39 9.43
CA THR A 81 -10.34 -9.89 9.82
C THR A 81 -10.53 -8.48 9.27
N ASP A 82 -11.61 -8.29 8.52
CA ASP A 82 -12.19 -6.96 8.28
C ASP A 82 -12.98 -6.57 9.53
N VAL A 83 -12.49 -5.56 10.27
CA VAL A 83 -13.09 -5.17 11.55
C VAL A 83 -14.46 -4.52 11.37
N ALA A 84 -14.68 -3.82 10.26
CA ALA A 84 -15.94 -3.13 10.00
C ALA A 84 -17.04 -4.11 9.60
N ALA A 85 -16.71 -5.05 8.71
CA ALA A 85 -17.63 -6.10 8.27
C ALA A 85 -17.74 -7.27 9.26
N GLY A 86 -16.82 -7.39 10.22
CA GLY A 86 -16.73 -8.51 11.14
C GLY A 86 -16.49 -9.85 10.42
N THR A 87 -15.82 -9.80 9.26
CA THR A 87 -15.63 -10.96 8.38
C THR A 87 -14.21 -11.48 8.49
N ASP A 88 -14.07 -12.77 8.79
CA ASP A 88 -12.79 -13.46 8.84
C ASP A 88 -12.51 -14.18 7.52
N VAL A 89 -11.31 -13.93 7.00
CA VAL A 89 -10.80 -14.56 5.78
C VAL A 89 -9.64 -15.47 6.16
N ILE A 90 -9.81 -16.77 5.90
CA ILE A 90 -8.82 -17.80 6.21
C ILE A 90 -7.98 -18.07 4.95
N TYR A 91 -6.66 -18.03 5.10
CA TYR A 91 -5.73 -18.21 3.97
C TYR A 91 -5.28 -19.66 3.84
N GLY A 92 -5.13 -20.12 2.60
CA GLY A 92 -4.57 -21.43 2.26
C GLY A 92 -3.05 -21.40 2.17
N TYR A 93 -2.37 -22.44 2.66
CA TYR A 93 -0.91 -22.54 2.59
C TYR A 93 -0.44 -23.12 1.25
N SER A 94 0.54 -22.47 0.61
CA SER A 94 1.24 -22.95 -0.58
C SER A 94 2.64 -23.45 -0.22
N GLU A 95 2.92 -24.74 -0.49
CA GLU A 95 4.07 -25.46 0.08
C GLU A 95 5.45 -25.05 -0.45
N THR A 96 5.52 -24.21 -1.49
CA THR A 96 6.78 -23.92 -2.20
C THR A 96 7.47 -22.62 -1.78
N THR A 97 6.74 -21.67 -1.18
CA THR A 97 7.21 -20.28 -1.05
C THR A 97 6.89 -19.59 0.29
N GLY A 98 6.33 -20.30 1.27
CA GLY A 98 5.84 -19.67 2.51
C GLY A 98 4.72 -18.66 2.23
N ARG A 99 4.03 -18.85 1.10
CA ARG A 99 2.98 -18.02 0.56
C ARG A 99 1.64 -18.54 1.06
N TYR A 100 0.81 -17.61 1.50
CA TYR A 100 -0.53 -17.83 1.97
C TYR A 100 -1.48 -17.15 1.00
N ILE A 101 -2.42 -17.92 0.45
CA ILE A 101 -3.28 -17.50 -0.65
C ILE A 101 -4.67 -17.19 -0.10
N ALA A 102 -5.17 -16.00 -0.43
CA ALA A 102 -6.52 -15.59 -0.09
C ALA A 102 -7.55 -16.43 -0.88
N PRO A 103 -8.73 -16.73 -0.31
CA PRO A 103 -9.80 -17.40 -1.04
C PRO A 103 -10.34 -16.50 -2.16
N THR A 104 -10.35 -17.00 -3.39
CA THR A 104 -10.75 -16.25 -4.59
C THR A 104 -12.13 -16.61 -5.12
N SER A 105 -12.82 -17.60 -4.54
CA SER A 105 -14.07 -18.18 -5.06
C SER A 105 -15.21 -18.12 -4.03
N PRO A 106 -16.45 -17.78 -4.44
CA PRO A 106 -16.90 -17.47 -5.81
C PRO A 106 -16.57 -16.04 -6.26
N PHE A 107 -16.25 -15.14 -5.32
CA PHE A 107 -15.79 -13.78 -5.61
C PHE A 107 -14.66 -13.44 -4.63
N PRO A 108 -13.58 -12.79 -5.09
CA PRO A 108 -12.53 -12.34 -4.17
C PRO A 108 -13.07 -11.23 -3.26
N THR A 109 -12.70 -11.28 -1.99
CA THR A 109 -12.94 -10.16 -1.06
C THR A 109 -12.05 -9.00 -1.48
N LEU A 110 -12.66 -7.86 -1.79
CA LEU A 110 -11.94 -6.63 -2.11
C LEU A 110 -11.56 -5.90 -0.82
N VAL A 111 -10.43 -5.20 -0.87
CA VAL A 111 -9.97 -4.32 0.21
C VAL A 111 -10.79 -3.03 0.17
N GLU A 112 -11.50 -2.75 1.24
CA GLU A 112 -12.35 -1.57 1.39
C GLU A 112 -11.54 -0.35 1.85
N PRO A 113 -11.93 0.88 1.45
CA PRO A 113 -11.30 2.12 1.91
C PRO A 113 -11.69 2.45 3.36
N ASN A 114 -10.81 3.12 4.11
CA ASN A 114 -11.05 3.55 5.50
C ASN A 114 -11.40 2.40 6.46
N THR A 115 -10.87 1.21 6.20
CA THR A 115 -11.21 -0.01 6.94
C THR A 115 -10.02 -0.51 7.73
N GLU A 116 -10.24 -0.85 9.00
CA GLU A 116 -9.24 -1.53 9.82
C GLU A 116 -9.22 -3.01 9.46
N TYR A 117 -8.04 -3.49 9.05
CA TYR A 117 -7.75 -4.90 8.87
C TYR A 117 -6.83 -5.39 9.99
N ARG A 118 -7.14 -6.56 10.54
CA ARG A 118 -6.30 -7.25 11.52
C ARG A 118 -5.86 -8.58 10.97
N ILE A 119 -4.61 -8.93 11.17
CA ILE A 119 -4.10 -10.27 10.88
C ILE A 119 -3.77 -10.98 12.19
N ALA A 120 -4.14 -12.24 12.27
CA ALA A 120 -3.77 -13.15 13.34
C ALA A 120 -3.16 -14.41 12.72
N ILE A 121 -1.98 -14.78 13.21
CA ILE A 121 -1.22 -15.93 12.72
C ILE A 121 -0.88 -16.82 13.90
N THR A 122 -1.21 -18.10 13.81
CA THR A 122 -0.79 -19.11 14.78
C THR A 122 0.14 -20.10 14.08
N THR A 123 1.40 -20.11 14.47
CA THR A 123 2.39 -21.06 13.94
C THR A 123 2.16 -22.47 14.50
N GLN A 124 2.78 -23.48 13.90
CA GLN A 124 2.74 -24.85 14.45
C GLN A 124 3.44 -24.98 15.80
N GLU A 125 4.36 -24.08 16.11
CA GLU A 125 5.11 -24.04 17.37
C GLU A 125 4.32 -23.37 18.50
N GLY A 126 3.10 -22.87 18.21
CA GLY A 126 2.23 -22.19 19.16
C GLY A 126 2.52 -20.71 19.32
N GLU A 127 3.48 -20.16 18.58
CA GLU A 127 3.73 -18.71 18.49
C GLU A 127 2.53 -18.02 17.83
N THR A 128 2.08 -16.90 18.40
CA THR A 128 1.00 -16.07 17.86
C THR A 128 1.55 -14.72 17.43
N LEU A 129 1.26 -14.34 16.19
CA LEU A 129 1.64 -13.04 15.61
C LEU A 129 0.38 -12.27 15.27
N THR A 130 0.41 -10.97 15.53
CA THR A 130 -0.69 -10.07 15.20
C THR A 130 -0.16 -8.78 14.61
N ALA A 131 -0.91 -8.23 13.65
CA ALA A 131 -0.70 -6.88 13.15
C ALA A 131 -2.04 -6.27 12.77
N SER A 132 -2.08 -4.95 12.65
CA SER A 132 -3.23 -4.24 12.15
C SER A 132 -2.81 -3.05 11.31
N THR A 133 -3.67 -2.66 10.38
CA THR A 133 -3.52 -1.47 9.56
C THR A 133 -4.89 -0.90 9.23
N VAL A 134 -4.91 0.38 8.86
CA VAL A 134 -6.12 1.06 8.37
C VAL A 134 -5.86 1.49 6.95
N THR A 135 -6.71 1.03 6.02
CA THR A 135 -6.59 1.40 4.61
C THR A 135 -6.94 2.88 4.40
N PRO A 136 -6.25 3.58 3.50
CA PRO A 136 -6.59 4.96 3.18
C PRO A 136 -7.95 5.06 2.49
N PRO A 137 -8.53 6.27 2.35
CA PRO A 137 -9.66 6.50 1.46
C PRO A 137 -9.27 6.21 0.00
N SER A 138 -10.26 5.86 -0.83
CA SER A 138 -10.07 5.74 -2.28
C SER A 138 -9.66 7.08 -2.89
N LEU A 139 -8.64 7.06 -3.74
CA LEU A 139 -8.26 8.22 -4.53
C LEU A 139 -9.13 8.28 -5.79
N ALA A 140 -9.90 9.36 -5.93
CA ALA A 140 -10.74 9.60 -7.10
C ALA A 140 -10.19 10.75 -7.94
N VAL A 141 -10.32 10.64 -9.27
CA VAL A 141 -10.18 11.80 -10.15
C VAL A 141 -11.50 12.55 -10.12
N ALA A 142 -11.45 13.82 -9.70
CA ALA A 142 -12.61 14.70 -9.67
C ALA A 142 -12.95 15.20 -11.07
N ASP A 143 -11.95 15.67 -11.82
CA ASP A 143 -12.14 16.20 -13.16
C ASP A 143 -10.98 15.83 -14.08
N TRP A 144 -11.30 15.67 -15.36
CA TRP A 144 -10.35 15.64 -16.46
C TRP A 144 -10.62 16.84 -17.36
N LEU A 145 -9.64 17.72 -17.55
CA LEU A 145 -9.82 18.97 -18.27
C LEU A 145 -8.82 19.10 -19.41
N LEU A 146 -9.29 19.64 -20.53
CA LEU A 146 -8.41 20.19 -21.57
C LEU A 146 -8.34 21.70 -21.37
N LEU A 147 -7.15 22.17 -21.05
CA LEU A 147 -6.82 23.59 -20.93
C LEU A 147 -6.26 24.12 -22.26
N ASP A 148 -6.19 25.44 -22.40
CA ASP A 148 -5.41 26.05 -23.48
C ASP A 148 -3.90 25.76 -23.35
N ASP A 149 -3.14 26.16 -24.36
CA ASP A 149 -1.69 26.00 -24.43
C ASP A 149 -0.94 26.75 -23.31
N GLN A 150 -1.61 27.69 -22.63
CA GLN A 150 -1.07 28.46 -21.52
C GLN A 150 -1.54 27.94 -20.15
N GLY A 151 -2.40 26.92 -20.10
CA GLY A 151 -3.00 26.39 -18.88
C GLY A 151 -3.94 27.37 -18.16
N GLN A 152 -4.44 28.42 -18.83
CA GLN A 152 -5.17 29.51 -18.18
C GLN A 152 -6.69 29.36 -18.26
N SER A 153 -7.20 28.86 -19.38
CA SER A 153 -8.63 28.68 -19.60
C SER A 153 -8.98 27.23 -19.88
N THR A 154 -10.08 26.78 -19.30
CA THR A 154 -10.66 25.47 -19.60
C THR A 154 -11.35 25.52 -20.95
N ARG A 155 -10.86 24.74 -21.91
CA ARG A 155 -11.48 24.58 -23.23
C ARG A 155 -12.57 23.53 -23.20
N ARG A 156 -12.37 22.46 -22.43
CA ARG A 156 -13.28 21.31 -22.37
C ARG A 156 -13.13 20.56 -21.05
N THR A 157 -14.24 19.99 -20.58
CA THR A 157 -14.26 18.94 -19.54
C THR A 157 -14.46 17.60 -20.23
N LEU A 158 -13.58 16.65 -19.94
CA LEU A 158 -13.61 15.29 -20.45
C LEU A 158 -14.51 14.43 -19.56
N ARG A 159 -15.01 13.33 -20.11
CA ARG A 159 -15.92 12.42 -19.41
C ARG A 159 -15.18 11.14 -19.03
N GLY A 160 -15.33 10.70 -17.80
CA GLY A 160 -14.74 9.46 -17.29
C GLY A 160 -15.63 8.24 -17.56
N PHE A 161 -15.13 7.06 -17.21
CA PHE A 161 -15.88 5.80 -17.32
C PHE A 161 -17.20 5.80 -16.54
N GLY A 162 -17.25 6.48 -15.39
CA GLY A 162 -18.45 6.56 -14.55
C GLY A 162 -19.56 7.45 -15.13
N ASP A 163 -19.29 8.20 -16.19
CA ASP A 163 -20.26 9.10 -16.82
C ASP A 163 -21.12 8.39 -17.88
N PHE A 164 -20.81 7.14 -18.24
CA PHE A 164 -21.49 6.39 -19.28
C PHE A 164 -22.11 5.10 -18.74
N GLU A 165 -23.23 4.68 -19.33
CA GLU A 165 -23.84 3.38 -19.01
C GLU A 165 -23.03 2.20 -19.56
N SER A 166 -22.35 2.40 -20.69
CA SER A 166 -21.41 1.44 -21.29
C SER A 166 -20.00 2.02 -21.26
N SER A 167 -19.04 1.26 -20.71
CA SER A 167 -17.64 1.65 -20.58
C SER A 167 -17.01 2.04 -21.92
N ASP A 168 -17.42 1.40 -23.01
CA ASP A 168 -16.82 1.62 -24.32
C ASP A 168 -17.15 3.00 -24.89
N SER A 169 -18.20 3.64 -24.37
CA SER A 169 -18.63 4.98 -24.78
C SER A 169 -17.56 6.04 -24.49
N VAL A 170 -16.72 5.82 -23.47
CA VAL A 170 -15.64 6.75 -23.10
C VAL A 170 -14.65 6.95 -24.24
N TYR A 171 -14.42 5.93 -25.06
CA TYR A 171 -13.43 5.95 -26.14
C TYR A 171 -13.95 6.60 -27.41
N ILE A 172 -15.26 6.76 -27.55
CA ILE A 172 -15.90 7.35 -28.74
C ILE A 172 -16.59 8.69 -28.46
N ALA A 173 -16.68 9.08 -27.19
CA ALA A 173 -17.29 10.34 -26.79
C ALA A 173 -16.57 11.52 -27.46
N PRO A 174 -17.28 12.42 -28.18
CA PRO A 174 -16.66 13.57 -28.84
C PRO A 174 -15.86 14.46 -27.89
N GLU A 175 -16.27 14.52 -26.63
CA GLU A 175 -15.56 15.25 -25.59
C GLU A 175 -14.15 14.68 -25.37
N ASN A 176 -13.99 13.36 -25.42
CA ASN A 176 -12.74 12.65 -25.20
C ASN A 176 -11.87 12.52 -26.47
N GLN A 177 -12.37 12.95 -27.63
CA GLN A 177 -11.59 13.07 -28.85
C GLN A 177 -10.78 14.37 -28.83
N ILE A 178 -9.50 14.27 -28.46
CA ILE A 178 -8.58 15.39 -28.31
C ILE A 178 -7.59 15.38 -29.48
N VAL A 179 -7.42 16.52 -30.14
CA VAL A 179 -6.38 16.69 -31.15
C VAL A 179 -5.04 16.86 -30.45
N TYR A 180 -4.03 16.08 -30.84
CA TYR A 180 -2.69 16.20 -30.28
C TYR A 180 -2.15 17.63 -30.41
N GLY A 181 -1.50 18.13 -29.35
CA GLY A 181 -0.98 19.50 -29.29
C GLY A 181 -2.03 20.61 -29.17
N SER A 182 -3.33 20.29 -29.06
CA SER A 182 -4.40 21.29 -28.97
C SER A 182 -4.54 21.96 -27.59
N GLY A 183 -3.81 21.48 -26.57
CA GLY A 183 -3.86 22.02 -25.23
C GLY A 183 -3.15 21.15 -24.19
N ILE A 184 -3.32 21.49 -22.92
CA ILE A 184 -2.76 20.76 -21.77
C ILE A 184 -3.86 19.91 -21.12
N LEU A 185 -3.58 18.63 -20.92
CA LEU A 185 -4.46 17.73 -20.18
C LEU A 185 -4.18 17.85 -18.68
N GLU A 186 -5.19 18.21 -17.89
CA GLU A 186 -5.11 18.32 -16.43
C GLU A 186 -6.03 17.28 -15.78
N ALA A 187 -5.45 16.45 -14.89
CA ALA A 187 -6.20 15.57 -14.00
C ALA A 187 -6.31 16.23 -12.62
N ARG A 188 -7.52 16.56 -12.19
CA ARG A 188 -7.77 17.10 -10.85
C ARG A 188 -8.19 15.96 -9.95
N LEU A 189 -7.37 15.67 -8.95
CA LEU A 189 -7.70 14.65 -7.97
C LEU A 189 -8.59 15.22 -6.87
N ALA A 190 -9.58 14.45 -6.45
CA ALA A 190 -10.20 14.68 -5.15
C ALA A 190 -9.08 14.61 -4.10
N ARG A 191 -9.03 15.55 -3.14
CA ARG A 191 -7.98 15.54 -2.11
C ARG A 191 -8.37 14.56 -1.01
N PRO A 192 -7.76 13.36 -0.93
CA PRO A 192 -7.95 12.51 0.24
C PRO A 192 -7.30 13.16 1.46
N ASP A 193 -7.88 12.94 2.64
CA ASP A 193 -7.29 13.34 3.92
C ASP A 193 -6.19 12.34 4.31
N VAL A 194 -5.04 12.43 3.62
CA VAL A 194 -3.85 11.61 3.86
C VAL A 194 -2.60 12.49 3.98
N PRO A 195 -1.60 12.13 4.80
CA PRO A 195 -0.42 12.96 5.01
C PRO A 195 0.43 13.18 3.75
N ALA A 196 0.50 12.16 2.89
CA ALA A 196 1.22 12.19 1.62
C ALA A 196 0.70 11.09 0.68
N PHE A 197 0.88 11.28 -0.62
CA PHE A 197 0.65 10.26 -1.63
C PHE A 197 1.64 10.43 -2.79
N GLN A 198 1.87 9.36 -3.53
CA GLN A 198 2.65 9.35 -4.77
C GLN A 198 1.74 8.91 -5.91
N ILE A 199 1.87 9.56 -7.06
CA ILE A 199 1.12 9.23 -8.27
C ILE A 199 2.09 8.68 -9.30
N GLY A 200 1.76 7.52 -9.87
CA GLY A 200 2.36 6.99 -11.09
C GLY A 200 1.34 7.06 -12.21
N LEU A 201 1.77 7.48 -13.40
CA LEU A 201 0.98 7.39 -14.62
C LEU A 201 1.57 6.28 -15.49
N HIS A 202 0.71 5.36 -15.91
CA HIS A 202 1.07 4.24 -16.77
C HIS A 202 0.14 4.23 -17.97
N SER A 203 0.68 3.99 -19.16
CA SER A 203 -0.15 3.68 -20.33
C SER A 203 -0.71 2.27 -20.16
N LEU A 204 -2.00 2.10 -20.47
CA LEU A 204 -2.61 0.78 -20.61
C LEU A 204 -2.43 0.21 -22.01
N ASP A 205 -2.06 1.05 -22.97
CA ASP A 205 -1.75 0.66 -24.34
C ASP A 205 -0.23 0.74 -24.51
N LEU A 206 0.44 -0.39 -24.28
CA LEU A 206 1.90 -0.49 -24.37
C LEU A 206 2.38 -0.60 -25.81
N ASP A 207 1.49 -0.98 -26.73
CA ASP A 207 1.76 -1.23 -28.15
C ASP A 207 1.23 -0.09 -29.04
N SER A 208 0.84 1.05 -28.46
CA SER A 208 0.35 2.19 -29.22
C SER A 208 1.40 2.66 -30.23
N ASP A 209 0.96 3.09 -31.41
CA ASP A 209 1.82 3.77 -32.36
C ASP A 209 2.40 5.05 -31.73
N PHE A 210 3.61 5.44 -32.15
CA PHE A 210 4.19 6.71 -31.73
C PHE A 210 3.34 7.86 -32.31
N VAL A 211 3.04 8.89 -31.50
CA VAL A 211 2.25 10.03 -32.01
C VAL A 211 3.08 10.91 -32.95
N ILE A 212 4.40 10.82 -32.84
CA ILE A 212 5.36 11.47 -33.74
C ILE A 212 6.06 10.39 -34.54
N ASP A 213 5.87 10.40 -35.86
CA ASP A 213 6.57 9.57 -36.83
C ASP A 213 7.48 10.50 -37.66
N PRO A 214 8.76 10.68 -37.27
CA PRO A 214 9.67 11.54 -37.99
C PRO A 214 10.17 10.83 -39.24
N ASP A 215 10.12 11.49 -40.39
CA ASP A 215 10.57 10.98 -41.70
C ASP A 215 12.05 10.51 -41.77
N PHE A 216 12.80 10.63 -40.67
CA PHE A 216 14.22 10.30 -40.55
C PHE A 216 14.50 9.15 -39.57
N PHE A 217 13.46 8.55 -38.99
CA PHE A 217 13.55 7.30 -38.24
C PHE A 217 13.22 6.13 -39.18
N ASP A 218 14.06 5.11 -39.16
CA ASP A 218 13.82 3.84 -39.84
C ASP A 218 13.10 2.86 -38.88
N GLU A 219 12.50 1.77 -39.37
CA GLU A 219 11.82 0.78 -38.51
C GLU A 219 12.73 0.25 -37.38
N GLU A 220 14.02 0.06 -37.67
CA GLU A 220 15.03 -0.37 -36.69
C GLU A 220 15.28 0.69 -35.60
N ASP A 221 15.17 1.99 -35.91
CA ASP A 221 15.34 3.07 -34.93
C ASP A 221 14.19 3.14 -33.93
N PHE A 222 12.98 2.74 -34.34
CA PHE A 222 11.81 2.68 -33.46
C PHE A 222 11.86 1.48 -32.50
N GLU A 223 12.49 0.37 -32.90
CA GLU A 223 12.66 -0.83 -32.06
C GLU A 223 13.62 -0.58 -30.89
N ASP A 224 14.58 0.34 -31.05
CA ASP A 224 15.57 0.71 -30.03
C ASP A 224 15.09 1.82 -29.06
N LEU A 225 13.90 2.40 -29.28
CA LEU A 225 13.35 3.42 -28.39
C LEU A 225 12.77 2.80 -27.10
N ASP A 226 13.44 3.08 -25.98
CA ASP A 226 12.93 2.71 -24.65
C ASP A 226 11.58 3.40 -24.37
N ARG A 227 10.48 2.63 -24.37
CA ARG A 227 9.14 3.07 -23.98
C ARG A 227 9.03 3.14 -22.44
N VAL A 228 9.68 4.12 -21.80
CA VAL A 228 9.84 4.11 -20.33
C VAL A 228 8.55 4.44 -19.57
N THR A 229 7.70 5.30 -20.10
CA THR A 229 6.38 5.66 -19.57
C THR A 229 5.73 6.53 -20.63
N SER A 230 4.41 6.36 -20.83
CA SER A 230 3.56 7.10 -21.80
C SER A 230 4.32 8.24 -22.50
N SER A 231 5.02 7.88 -23.58
CA SER A 231 5.61 8.89 -24.45
C SER A 231 4.47 9.47 -25.26
N PRO A 232 4.46 10.78 -25.55
CA PRO A 232 3.85 11.21 -26.82
C PRO A 232 4.48 10.41 -27.96
#